data_AF-A0A426UWV1-F1
#
_entry.id   AF-A0A426UWV1-F1
#
_cell.length_a   1.000
_cell.length_b   1.000
_cell.length_c   1.000
_cell.angle_alpha   90.00
_cell.angle_beta   90.00
_cell.angle_gamma   90.00
#
_symmetry.space_group_name_H-M   'P 1'
#
loop_
_entity.id
_entity.type
_entity.pdbx_description
1 polymer ?
#
loop_
_entity_poly.entity_id
_entity_poly.type
_entity_poly.pdbx_seq_one_letter_code
_entity_poly.pdbx_strand_id
1 'polypeptide(L)'
;MIDSDRSEEPRADGKPATYQGRHRGADLFRQLTSVGWVLAVVAVLLLGGGTVLFWSSGIGDEKPLVEAGEIGDLCERVVDPELLTPWADTEQARSPEESSEEQVRTFDCTYSAEYAGADAYRLVTLFATVQVYEDASKARAAYAGVLEFEASEGHETAEVGGVGEQAASAVIAAGEETEVRLHAQEANTTLSLNVFVTGAPPEGGDVEALAEGLSSGLLESLPRAGN
;
A
#
# COMPACT_ATOMS: atom_id res chain seq x y z
N MET A 1 75.49 -64.26 14.76
CA MET A 1 74.19 -64.88 14.44
C MET A 1 73.23 -64.33 15.49
N ILE A 2 72.30 -63.45 15.14
CA ILE A 2 71.17 -63.71 14.23
C ILE A 2 70.43 -64.93 14.74
N ASP A 3 69.23 -64.72 15.26
CA ASP A 3 68.14 -65.64 14.96
C ASP A 3 66.97 -64.83 14.43
N SER A 4 66.19 -65.44 13.55
CA SER A 4 65.34 -64.76 12.59
C SER A 4 63.86 -65.10 12.76
N ASP A 5 63.03 -64.24 12.18
CA ASP A 5 61.75 -64.58 11.59
C ASP A 5 60.48 -64.86 12.45
N ARG A 6 59.39 -64.38 11.84
CA ARG A 6 57.99 -64.85 11.92
C ARG A 6 57.18 -64.69 13.22
N SER A 7 56.32 -63.66 13.17
CA SER A 7 54.88 -63.83 12.94
C SER A 7 54.16 -64.99 13.65
N GLU A 8 53.46 -64.67 14.74
CA GLU A 8 52.08 -65.14 15.03
C GLU A 8 51.45 -64.28 16.16
N GLU A 9 50.17 -63.90 15.99
CA GLU A 9 49.29 -63.26 17.00
C GLU A 9 48.31 -64.31 17.59
N PRO A 10 47.34 -64.00 18.49
CA PRO A 10 47.22 -62.94 19.52
C PRO A 10 46.83 -63.49 20.92
N ARG A 11 46.76 -62.64 21.97
CA ARG A 11 45.58 -62.53 22.89
C ARG A 11 45.67 -61.46 24.00
N ALA A 12 44.49 -61.00 24.42
CA ALA A 12 44.12 -60.03 25.46
C ALA A 12 45.03 -60.00 26.72
N ASP A 13 45.46 -58.85 27.24
CA ASP A 13 44.71 -57.65 27.73
C ASP A 13 44.10 -57.86 29.15
N GLY A 14 44.70 -57.19 30.15
CA GLY A 14 44.44 -57.36 31.57
C GLY A 14 44.78 -56.12 32.41
N LYS A 15 43.73 -55.48 32.96
CA LYS A 15 43.75 -54.31 33.87
C LYS A 15 43.80 -54.77 35.35
N PRO A 16 43.70 -53.90 36.40
CA PRO A 16 43.70 -52.41 36.50
C PRO A 16 44.86 -51.91 37.41
N ALA A 17 44.96 -50.69 37.98
CA ALA A 17 44.19 -49.43 38.04
C ALA A 17 45.19 -48.25 38.31
N THR A 18 44.91 -46.96 38.57
CA THR A 18 43.72 -46.07 38.68
C THR A 18 44.23 -44.62 38.51
N TYR A 19 43.50 -43.71 37.86
CA TYR A 19 43.59 -42.25 38.14
C TYR A 19 42.25 -41.57 37.87
N GLN A 20 41.79 -40.72 38.80
CA GLN A 20 40.46 -40.10 38.75
C GLN A 20 40.49 -38.75 38.00
N GLY A 21 39.75 -38.65 36.89
CA GLY A 21 39.55 -37.42 36.12
C GLY A 21 38.10 -36.94 36.20
N ARG A 22 37.85 -35.90 37.01
CA ARG A 22 36.51 -35.42 37.41
C ARG A 22 35.73 -34.75 36.26
N HIS A 23 34.42 -35.02 36.22
CA HIS A 23 33.44 -34.61 35.20
C HIS A 23 33.57 -33.16 34.67
N ARG A 24 33.46 -33.01 33.33
CA ARG A 24 33.05 -31.77 32.61
C ARG A 24 31.78 -31.98 31.76
N GLY A 25 30.83 -32.76 32.27
CA GLY A 25 29.56 -33.04 31.55
C GLY A 25 28.39 -32.10 31.92
N ALA A 26 28.45 -31.44 33.08
CA ALA A 26 27.29 -30.72 33.63
C ALA A 26 27.08 -29.30 33.05
N ASP A 27 28.14 -28.61 32.64
CA ASP A 27 28.04 -27.21 32.19
C ASP A 27 27.48 -27.10 30.76
N LEU A 28 27.76 -28.07 29.88
CA LEU A 28 27.26 -28.05 28.50
C LEU A 28 25.73 -28.18 28.44
N PHE A 29 25.16 -29.06 29.26
CA PHE A 29 23.70 -29.18 29.38
C PHE A 29 23.06 -27.92 29.99
N ARG A 30 23.72 -27.26 30.94
CA ARG A 30 23.24 -25.97 31.49
C ARG A 30 23.22 -24.86 30.45
N GLN A 31 24.25 -24.75 29.60
CA GLN A 31 24.27 -23.78 28.50
C GLN A 31 23.22 -24.09 27.42
N LEU A 32 23.03 -25.36 27.05
CA LEU A 32 21.99 -25.73 26.08
C LEU A 32 20.59 -25.44 26.62
N THR A 33 20.32 -25.70 27.91
CA THR A 33 19.05 -25.33 28.53
C THR A 33 18.85 -23.82 28.64
N SER A 34 19.89 -23.01 28.87
CA SER A 34 19.73 -21.56 28.92
C SER A 34 19.46 -20.95 27.53
N VAL A 35 20.12 -21.43 26.48
CA VAL A 35 19.86 -20.94 25.11
C VAL A 35 18.46 -21.35 24.64
N GLY A 36 18.03 -22.58 24.90
CA GLY A 36 16.68 -23.04 24.59
C GLY A 36 15.59 -22.24 25.34
N TRP A 37 15.84 -21.87 26.60
CA TRP A 37 14.90 -21.06 27.38
C TRP A 37 14.85 -19.60 26.91
N VAL A 38 15.97 -19.00 26.52
CA VAL A 38 16.02 -17.66 25.91
C VAL A 38 15.24 -17.64 24.59
N LEU A 39 15.43 -18.63 23.71
CA LEU A 39 14.68 -18.74 22.46
C LEU A 39 13.17 -18.93 22.70
N ALA A 40 12.79 -19.75 23.68
CA ALA A 40 11.38 -19.92 24.05
C ALA A 40 10.76 -18.62 24.60
N VAL A 41 11.48 -17.86 25.43
CA VAL A 41 11.02 -16.55 25.92
C VAL A 41 10.91 -15.53 24.81
N VAL A 42 11.88 -15.46 23.89
CA VAL A 42 11.80 -14.58 22.71
C VAL A 42 10.61 -14.96 21.83
N ALA A 43 10.37 -16.26 21.58
CA ALA A 43 9.20 -16.72 20.83
C ALA A 43 7.88 -16.37 21.53
N VAL A 44 7.79 -16.50 22.86
CA VAL A 44 6.61 -16.11 23.65
C VAL A 44 6.42 -14.59 23.70
N LEU A 45 7.50 -13.80 23.71
CA LEU A 45 7.42 -12.33 23.63
C LEU A 45 7.06 -11.84 22.23
N LEU A 46 7.52 -12.50 21.16
CA LEU A 46 7.14 -12.18 19.78
C LEU A 46 5.68 -12.59 19.49
N LEU A 47 5.25 -13.78 19.94
CA LEU A 47 3.87 -14.21 19.83
C LEU A 47 2.96 -13.33 20.70
N GLY A 48 3.26 -13.20 22.00
CA GLY A 48 2.46 -12.38 22.92
C GLY A 48 2.43 -10.90 22.54
N GLY A 49 3.58 -10.32 22.16
CA GLY A 49 3.66 -8.95 21.67
C GLY A 49 2.92 -8.75 20.35
N GLY A 50 3.10 -9.66 19.38
CA GLY A 50 2.37 -9.63 18.11
C GLY A 50 0.86 -9.78 18.27
N THR A 51 0.40 -10.66 19.15
CA THR A 51 -1.04 -10.82 19.44
C THR A 51 -1.60 -9.61 20.18
N VAL A 52 -0.87 -9.01 21.14
CA VAL A 52 -1.33 -7.79 21.82
C VAL A 52 -1.39 -6.61 20.86
N LEU A 53 -0.40 -6.45 19.97
CA LEU A 53 -0.42 -5.41 18.93
C LEU A 53 -1.65 -5.58 18.01
N PHE A 54 -1.88 -6.79 17.49
CA PHE A 54 -3.02 -7.14 16.63
C PHE A 54 -4.39 -6.88 17.28
N TRP A 55 -4.53 -7.11 18.59
CA TRP A 55 -5.78 -6.80 19.32
C TRP A 55 -5.89 -5.33 19.75
N SER A 56 -4.78 -4.59 19.82
CA SER A 56 -4.77 -3.16 20.13
C SER A 56 -5.00 -2.26 18.90
N SER A 57 -4.78 -2.77 17.68
CA SER A 57 -4.84 -2.01 16.43
C SER A 57 -6.25 -1.90 15.82
N GLY A 58 -7.29 -1.84 16.66
CA GLY A 58 -8.63 -1.38 16.26
C GLY A 58 -9.51 -2.37 15.49
N ILE A 59 -10.35 -3.12 16.22
CA ILE A 59 -11.54 -3.81 15.67
C ILE A 59 -12.75 -2.83 15.59
N GLY A 60 -12.52 -1.52 15.76
CA GLY A 60 -13.58 -0.52 16.00
C GLY A 60 -13.66 0.67 15.03
N ASP A 61 -12.62 0.95 14.24
CA ASP A 61 -12.49 2.18 13.46
C ASP A 61 -12.33 1.95 11.94
N GLU A 62 -12.44 0.71 11.45
CA GLU A 62 -12.43 0.46 10.00
C GLU A 62 -13.73 0.98 9.37
N LYS A 63 -13.60 1.87 8.38
CA LYS A 63 -14.73 2.41 7.61
C LYS A 63 -15.47 1.26 6.90
N PRO A 64 -16.81 1.32 6.76
CA PRO A 64 -17.56 0.25 6.10
C PRO A 64 -17.08 0.06 4.66
N LEU A 65 -17.00 -1.19 4.24
CA LEU A 65 -16.48 -1.58 2.91
C LEU A 65 -17.34 -0.99 1.80
N VAL A 66 -16.70 -0.56 0.70
CA VAL A 66 -17.36 -0.07 -0.50
C VAL A 66 -17.97 -1.24 -1.28
N GLU A 67 -19.23 -1.08 -1.68
CA GLU A 67 -19.96 -2.09 -2.45
C GLU A 67 -19.75 -1.89 -3.95
N ALA A 68 -18.80 -2.63 -4.54
CA ALA A 68 -18.49 -2.57 -5.97
C ALA A 68 -19.71 -2.79 -6.89
N GLY A 69 -20.73 -3.53 -6.43
CA GLY A 69 -21.96 -3.76 -7.20
C GLY A 69 -22.85 -2.53 -7.38
N GLU A 70 -22.63 -1.46 -6.61
CA GLU A 70 -23.50 -0.28 -6.55
C GLU A 70 -22.82 1.02 -7.01
N ILE A 71 -21.55 0.96 -7.44
CA ILE A 71 -20.81 2.15 -7.91
C ILE A 71 -21.48 2.73 -9.16
N GLY A 72 -21.81 1.90 -10.15
CA GLY A 72 -22.43 2.35 -11.40
C GLY A 72 -21.46 3.18 -12.24
N ASP A 73 -21.93 4.31 -12.77
CA ASP A 73 -21.11 5.24 -13.57
C ASP A 73 -20.20 6.09 -12.66
N LEU A 74 -18.88 5.90 -12.77
CA LEU A 74 -17.91 6.68 -12.01
C LEU A 74 -17.88 8.15 -12.43
N CYS A 75 -18.17 8.45 -13.70
CA CYS A 75 -18.24 9.83 -14.20
C CYS A 75 -19.43 10.60 -13.65
N GLU A 76 -20.53 9.95 -13.24
CA GLU A 76 -21.61 10.62 -12.51
C GLU A 76 -21.21 11.02 -11.08
N ARG A 77 -20.13 10.43 -10.54
CA ARG A 77 -19.66 10.63 -9.16
C ARG A 77 -18.46 11.57 -9.05
N VAL A 78 -17.53 11.53 -10.00
CA VAL A 78 -16.32 12.39 -9.97
C VAL A 78 -16.53 13.75 -10.63
N VAL A 79 -17.46 13.87 -11.58
CA VAL A 79 -17.69 15.14 -12.30
C VAL A 79 -18.59 16.05 -11.46
N ASP A 80 -17.98 16.82 -10.56
CA ASP A 80 -18.66 17.84 -9.75
C ASP A 80 -18.75 19.19 -10.50
N PRO A 81 -19.96 19.66 -10.88
CA PRO A 81 -20.12 20.94 -11.56
C PRO A 81 -19.75 22.15 -10.69
N GLU A 82 -19.89 22.10 -9.37
CA GLU A 82 -19.57 23.23 -8.48
C GLU A 82 -18.05 23.48 -8.45
N LEU A 83 -17.26 22.40 -8.47
CA LEU A 83 -15.80 22.46 -8.54
C LEU A 83 -15.28 22.73 -9.97
N LEU A 84 -15.91 22.18 -11.01
CA LEU A 84 -15.40 22.25 -12.39
C LEU A 84 -15.83 23.51 -13.16
N THR A 85 -17.04 24.04 -12.96
CA THR A 85 -17.55 25.21 -13.72
C THR A 85 -16.61 26.44 -13.70
N PRO A 86 -15.91 26.78 -12.60
CA PRO A 86 -14.94 27.89 -12.59
C PRO A 86 -13.75 27.70 -13.54
N TRP A 87 -13.39 26.45 -13.84
CA TRP A 87 -12.25 26.07 -14.68
C TRP A 87 -12.64 25.87 -16.14
N ALA A 88 -13.72 25.12 -16.36
CA ALA A 88 -14.24 24.75 -17.67
C ALA A 88 -15.77 24.70 -17.63
N ASP A 89 -16.43 25.41 -18.53
CA ASP A 89 -17.90 25.51 -18.58
C ASP A 89 -18.54 24.65 -19.69
N THR A 90 -17.71 24.10 -20.58
CA THR A 90 -18.15 23.37 -21.78
C THR A 90 -17.54 21.96 -21.82
N GLU A 91 -18.32 20.96 -21.41
CA GLU A 91 -17.96 19.53 -21.51
C GLU A 91 -17.71 19.12 -22.97
N GLN A 92 -16.55 18.49 -23.21
CA GLN A 92 -16.10 18.02 -24.52
C GLN A 92 -16.27 16.52 -24.67
N ALA A 93 -15.90 15.76 -23.64
CA ALA A 93 -15.99 14.31 -23.61
C ALA A 93 -16.21 13.78 -22.19
N ARG A 94 -16.93 12.67 -22.10
CA ARG A 94 -17.12 11.86 -20.89
C ARG A 94 -17.20 10.41 -21.31
N SER A 95 -16.38 9.55 -20.71
CA SER A 95 -16.31 8.13 -21.02
C SER A 95 -16.07 7.34 -19.72
N PRO A 96 -17.12 6.70 -19.18
CA PRO A 96 -16.97 5.69 -18.13
C PRO A 96 -16.57 4.34 -18.73
N GLU A 97 -15.75 3.59 -18.00
CA GLU A 97 -15.39 2.20 -18.31
C GLU A 97 -15.43 1.37 -17.01
N GLU A 98 -15.94 0.14 -17.06
CA GLU A 98 -15.86 -0.83 -15.95
C GLU A 98 -15.09 -2.06 -16.47
N SER A 99 -14.09 -2.49 -15.70
CA SER A 99 -13.38 -3.74 -15.92
C SER A 99 -13.30 -4.55 -14.62
N SER A 100 -13.21 -5.87 -14.75
CA SER A 100 -13.07 -6.77 -13.60
C SER A 100 -12.05 -7.85 -13.92
N GLU A 101 -11.02 -7.92 -13.09
CA GLU A 101 -10.10 -9.06 -13.03
C GLU A 101 -10.48 -9.95 -11.83
N GLU A 102 -9.86 -11.13 -11.68
CA GLU A 102 -10.33 -12.18 -10.76
C GLU A 102 -10.50 -11.78 -9.28
N GLN A 103 -9.88 -10.68 -8.84
CA GLN A 103 -9.90 -10.22 -7.43
C GLN A 103 -10.08 -8.70 -7.25
N VAL A 104 -10.24 -7.93 -8.33
CA VAL A 104 -10.36 -6.46 -8.29
C VAL A 104 -11.40 -6.01 -9.30
N ARG A 105 -12.28 -5.09 -8.87
CA ARG A 105 -13.16 -4.35 -9.76
C ARG A 105 -12.59 -2.97 -9.98
N THR A 106 -12.42 -2.59 -11.23
CA THR A 106 -11.86 -1.30 -11.64
C THR A 106 -12.95 -0.51 -12.34
N PHE A 107 -13.17 0.71 -11.86
CA PHE A 107 -14.07 1.69 -12.47
C PHE A 107 -13.20 2.85 -12.92
N ASP A 108 -13.34 3.25 -14.17
CA ASP A 108 -12.58 4.32 -14.79
C ASP A 108 -13.53 5.39 -15.29
N CYS A 109 -13.13 6.66 -15.15
CA CYS A 109 -13.75 7.80 -15.80
C CYS A 109 -12.69 8.63 -16.49
N THR A 110 -12.87 8.86 -17.79
CA THR A 110 -12.21 9.95 -18.51
C THR A 110 -13.21 11.06 -18.77
N TYR A 111 -12.89 12.29 -18.37
CA TYR A 111 -13.67 13.48 -18.66
C TYR A 111 -12.77 14.60 -19.16
N SER A 112 -13.26 15.41 -20.09
CA SER A 112 -12.63 16.66 -20.47
C SER A 112 -13.64 17.76 -20.73
N ALA A 113 -13.27 18.98 -20.34
CA ALA A 113 -14.05 20.18 -20.54
C ALA A 113 -13.13 21.37 -20.82
N GLU A 114 -13.62 22.33 -21.60
CA GLU A 114 -12.89 23.56 -21.92
C GLU A 114 -13.62 24.81 -21.41
N TYR A 115 -12.85 25.88 -21.24
CA TYR A 115 -13.34 27.26 -21.22
C TYR A 115 -12.73 28.00 -22.40
N ALA A 116 -13.57 28.43 -23.34
CA ALA A 116 -13.17 29.15 -24.55
C ALA A 116 -13.66 30.62 -24.51
N GLY A 117 -13.32 31.32 -23.41
CA GLY A 117 -13.68 32.72 -23.23
C GLY A 117 -12.88 33.69 -24.10
N ALA A 118 -13.36 34.93 -24.22
CA ALA A 118 -12.64 36.00 -24.92
C ALA A 118 -11.32 36.39 -24.22
N ASP A 119 -11.22 36.13 -22.92
CA ASP A 119 -10.13 36.58 -22.05
C ASP A 119 -9.07 35.49 -21.76
N ALA A 120 -9.42 34.20 -21.89
CA ALA A 120 -8.54 33.06 -21.65
C ALA A 120 -9.04 31.78 -22.32
N TYR A 121 -8.10 30.90 -22.68
CA TYR A 121 -8.37 29.48 -22.98
C TYR A 121 -7.95 28.62 -21.79
N ARG A 122 -8.77 27.61 -21.47
CA ARG A 122 -8.47 26.57 -20.47
C ARG A 122 -8.97 25.23 -20.97
N LEU A 123 -8.20 24.18 -20.75
CA LEU A 123 -8.63 22.80 -20.91
C LEU A 123 -8.40 22.07 -19.59
N VAL A 124 -9.43 21.41 -19.07
CA VAL A 124 -9.33 20.46 -17.97
C VAL A 124 -9.58 19.07 -18.53
N THR A 125 -8.65 18.15 -18.28
CA THR A 125 -8.85 16.71 -18.53
C THR A 125 -8.59 15.97 -17.24
N LEU A 126 -9.47 15.05 -16.87
CA LEU A 126 -9.34 14.26 -15.66
C LEU A 126 -9.58 12.78 -15.91
N PHE A 127 -8.70 11.97 -15.35
CA PHE A 127 -8.73 10.51 -15.38
C PHE A 127 -8.84 10.03 -13.94
N ALA A 128 -9.97 9.42 -13.60
CA ALA A 128 -10.22 8.86 -12.28
C ALA A 128 -10.36 7.34 -12.38
N THR A 129 -9.56 6.61 -11.60
CA THR A 129 -9.62 5.15 -11.48
C THR A 129 -9.92 4.81 -10.02
N VAL A 130 -11.04 4.11 -9.77
CA VAL A 130 -11.37 3.52 -8.47
C VAL A 130 -11.24 2.01 -8.57
N GLN A 131 -10.38 1.43 -7.73
CA GLN A 131 -10.25 -0.03 -7.62
C GLN A 131 -10.83 -0.50 -6.29
N VAL A 132 -11.75 -1.46 -6.35
CA VAL A 132 -12.36 -2.09 -5.18
C VAL A 132 -11.81 -3.50 -5.00
N TYR A 133 -11.24 -3.74 -3.83
CA TYR A 133 -10.62 -4.99 -3.43
C TYR A 133 -11.53 -5.80 -2.49
N GLU A 134 -11.19 -7.06 -2.28
CA GLU A 134 -11.87 -7.95 -1.31
C GLU A 134 -11.79 -7.43 0.14
N ASP A 135 -10.69 -6.76 0.50
CA ASP A 135 -10.44 -6.28 1.86
C ASP A 135 -9.52 -5.05 1.89
N ALA A 136 -9.50 -4.36 3.04
CA ALA A 136 -8.70 -3.14 3.23
C ALA A 136 -7.18 -3.36 3.26
N SER A 137 -6.70 -4.59 3.54
CA SER A 137 -5.27 -4.88 3.53
C SER A 137 -4.73 -4.95 2.09
N LYS A 138 -5.51 -5.49 1.15
CA LYS A 138 -5.19 -5.47 -0.29
C LYS A 138 -5.18 -4.05 -0.84
N ALA A 139 -6.16 -3.21 -0.48
CA ALA A 139 -6.20 -1.80 -0.89
C ALA A 139 -4.97 -1.01 -0.38
N ARG A 140 -4.61 -1.16 0.90
CA ARG A 140 -3.39 -0.55 1.48
C ARG A 140 -2.10 -1.03 0.82
N ALA A 141 -2.01 -2.32 0.49
CA ALA A 141 -0.86 -2.88 -0.23
C ALA A 141 -0.76 -2.34 -1.67
N ALA A 142 -1.88 -2.19 -2.37
CA ALA A 142 -1.91 -1.61 -3.71
C ALA A 142 -1.54 -0.12 -3.70
N TYR A 143 -2.07 0.66 -2.76
CA TYR A 143 -1.71 2.07 -2.57
C TYR A 143 -0.20 2.25 -2.30
N ALA A 144 0.39 1.42 -1.43
CA ALA A 144 1.84 1.43 -1.21
C ALA A 144 2.61 1.13 -2.51
N GLY A 145 2.14 0.19 -3.34
CA GLY A 145 2.72 -0.11 -4.65
C GLY A 145 2.62 1.05 -5.66
N VAL A 146 1.56 1.86 -5.59
CA VAL A 146 1.44 3.08 -6.41
C VAL A 146 2.45 4.14 -5.98
N LEU A 147 2.68 4.33 -4.67
CA LEU A 147 3.73 5.24 -4.18
C LEU A 147 5.14 4.75 -4.55
N GLU A 148 5.40 3.44 -4.50
CA GLU A 148 6.64 2.85 -5.01
C GLU A 148 6.81 3.08 -6.52
N PHE A 149 5.72 3.04 -7.29
CA PHE A 149 5.73 3.33 -8.73
C PHE A 149 6.04 4.81 -9.02
N GLU A 150 5.35 5.76 -8.40
CA GLU A 150 5.62 7.21 -8.59
C GLU A 150 7.07 7.56 -8.21
N ALA A 151 7.58 7.00 -7.09
CA ALA A 151 8.97 7.16 -6.71
C ALA A 151 9.96 6.53 -7.72
N SER A 152 9.56 5.48 -8.44
CA SER A 152 10.38 4.83 -9.47
C SER A 152 10.42 5.62 -10.80
N GLU A 153 9.34 6.32 -11.13
CA GLU A 153 9.28 7.29 -12.25
C GLU A 153 9.99 8.61 -11.88
N GLY A 154 10.30 8.82 -10.60
CA GLY A 154 11.02 9.99 -10.10
C GLY A 154 10.13 11.17 -9.70
N HIS A 155 8.84 10.92 -9.50
CA HIS A 155 7.90 11.92 -9.00
C HIS A 155 7.97 11.97 -7.46
N GLU A 156 8.17 13.16 -6.91
CA GLU A 156 8.18 13.39 -5.46
C GLU A 156 6.74 13.60 -4.99
N THR A 157 6.28 12.74 -4.08
CA THR A 157 4.91 12.79 -3.53
C THR A 157 4.86 13.47 -2.15
N ALA A 158 3.83 14.28 -1.90
CA ALA A 158 3.53 14.88 -0.61
C ALA A 158 2.30 14.22 0.04
N GLU A 159 2.28 14.06 1.37
CA GLU A 159 1.09 13.57 2.08
C GLU A 159 -0.05 14.59 2.03
N VAL A 160 -1.25 14.14 1.66
CA VAL A 160 -2.48 14.94 1.59
C VAL A 160 -3.39 14.60 2.76
N GLY A 161 -3.80 15.61 3.53
CA GLY A 161 -4.72 15.46 4.65
C GLY A 161 -6.18 15.62 4.23
N GLY A 162 -7.08 14.85 4.83
CA GLY A 162 -8.53 15.01 4.64
C GLY A 162 -9.12 14.27 3.43
N VAL A 163 -8.30 13.64 2.59
CA VAL A 163 -8.74 12.73 1.52
C VAL A 163 -8.50 11.28 1.97
N GLY A 164 -9.55 10.47 2.04
CA GLY A 164 -9.47 9.05 2.40
C GLY A 164 -9.01 8.74 3.84
N GLU A 165 -8.40 7.57 4.04
CA GLU A 165 -7.60 7.22 5.22
C GLU A 165 -6.12 7.57 5.02
N GLN A 166 -5.65 7.45 3.78
CA GLN A 166 -4.31 7.82 3.33
C GLN A 166 -4.44 8.48 1.96
N ALA A 167 -3.70 9.57 1.72
CA ALA A 167 -3.59 10.16 0.40
C ALA A 167 -2.22 10.82 0.20
N ALA A 168 -1.77 10.87 -1.04
CA ALA A 168 -0.59 11.59 -1.45
C ALA A 168 -0.78 12.19 -2.86
N SER A 169 -0.20 13.37 -3.08
CA SER A 169 -0.21 14.03 -4.38
C SER A 169 1.20 14.18 -4.95
N ALA A 170 1.31 14.14 -6.28
CA ALA A 170 2.48 14.56 -7.04
C ALA A 170 2.08 15.67 -8.02
N VAL A 171 2.87 16.74 -8.08
CA VAL A 171 2.61 17.90 -8.95
C VAL A 171 3.67 17.96 -10.03
N ILE A 172 3.24 17.82 -11.29
CA ILE A 172 4.08 17.74 -12.48
C ILE A 172 3.75 18.94 -13.36
N ALA A 173 4.54 20.01 -13.23
CA ALA A 173 4.36 21.23 -14.01
C ALA A 173 5.31 21.26 -15.22
N ALA A 174 4.74 21.32 -16.43
CA ALA A 174 5.46 21.24 -17.70
C ALA A 174 5.00 22.34 -18.69
N GLY A 175 5.61 23.52 -18.62
CA GLY A 175 5.34 24.62 -19.56
C GLY A 175 4.02 25.34 -19.27
N GLU A 176 3.01 25.14 -20.13
CA GLU A 176 1.65 25.69 -19.97
C GLU A 176 0.66 24.64 -19.42
N GLU A 177 1.15 23.46 -19.08
CA GLU A 177 0.38 22.35 -18.52
C GLU A 177 0.80 22.08 -17.06
N THR A 178 -0.20 21.90 -16.20
CA THR A 178 -0.05 21.42 -14.83
C THR A 178 -0.80 20.11 -14.71
N GLU A 179 -0.09 19.02 -14.43
CA GLU A 179 -0.64 17.73 -14.04
C GLU A 179 -0.55 17.61 -12.51
N VAL A 180 -1.67 17.26 -11.87
CA VAL A 180 -1.71 16.83 -10.47
C VAL A 180 -2.20 15.40 -10.44
N ARG A 181 -1.38 14.50 -9.88
CA ARG A 181 -1.76 13.12 -9.59
C ARG A 181 -2.06 13.01 -8.11
N LEU A 182 -3.25 12.54 -7.76
CA LEU A 182 -3.64 12.28 -6.37
C LEU A 182 -4.00 10.81 -6.24
N HIS A 183 -3.27 10.12 -5.38
CA HIS A 183 -3.49 8.72 -5.02
C HIS A 183 -4.04 8.66 -3.60
N ALA A 184 -5.09 7.88 -3.37
CA ALA A 184 -5.70 7.71 -2.06
C ALA A 184 -6.14 6.26 -1.78
N GLN A 185 -6.25 5.92 -0.51
CA GLN A 185 -6.82 4.67 -0.01
C GLN A 185 -7.86 4.97 1.07
N GLU A 186 -8.97 4.24 1.03
CA GLU A 186 -10.02 4.28 2.05
C GLU A 186 -10.72 2.93 2.13
N ALA A 187 -10.92 2.36 3.33
CA ALA A 187 -11.47 1.00 3.47
C ALA A 187 -10.81 -0.01 2.48
N ASN A 188 -11.61 -0.71 1.68
CA ASN A 188 -11.18 -1.64 0.63
C ASN A 188 -11.06 -0.99 -0.77
N THR A 189 -10.88 0.31 -0.89
CA THR A 189 -10.66 0.98 -2.19
C THR A 189 -9.34 1.71 -2.28
N THR A 190 -8.85 1.83 -3.51
CA THR A 190 -7.89 2.86 -3.91
C THR A 190 -8.53 3.77 -4.95
N LEU A 191 -8.07 5.01 -4.96
CA LEU A 191 -8.38 6.03 -5.96
C LEU A 191 -7.05 6.53 -6.54
N SER A 192 -6.99 6.62 -7.87
CA SER A 192 -5.98 7.37 -8.62
C SER A 192 -6.70 8.42 -9.44
N LEU A 193 -6.43 9.71 -9.19
CA LEU A 193 -6.97 10.83 -9.95
C LEU A 193 -5.83 11.63 -10.59
N ASN A 194 -5.78 11.68 -11.92
CA ASN A 194 -4.87 12.56 -12.66
C ASN A 194 -5.66 13.72 -13.25
N VAL A 195 -5.38 14.94 -12.81
CA VAL A 195 -5.98 16.19 -13.30
C VAL A 195 -4.95 16.95 -14.12
N PHE A 196 -5.21 17.13 -15.41
CA PHE A 196 -4.43 17.93 -16.34
C PHE A 196 -5.14 19.25 -16.58
N VAL A 197 -4.45 20.37 -16.36
CA VAL A 197 -4.92 21.71 -16.71
C VAL A 197 -3.95 22.36 -17.67
N THR A 198 -4.44 22.70 -18.87
CA THR A 198 -3.69 23.50 -19.86
C THR A 198 -4.23 24.92 -19.88
N GLY A 199 -3.34 25.92 -19.85
CA GLY A 199 -3.70 27.33 -19.95
C GLY A 199 -3.73 28.06 -18.60
N ALA A 200 -4.35 29.25 -18.56
CA ALA A 200 -4.33 30.12 -17.39
C ALA A 200 -5.46 29.77 -16.41
N PRO A 201 -5.19 29.42 -15.13
CA PRO A 201 -6.23 29.08 -14.15
C PRO A 201 -7.21 30.25 -13.91
N PRO A 202 -8.41 29.99 -13.34
CA PRO A 202 -9.29 31.06 -12.88
C PRO A 202 -8.65 31.88 -11.74
N GLU A 203 -9.21 33.04 -11.43
CA GLU A 203 -8.69 33.88 -10.33
C GLU A 203 -8.79 33.14 -8.99
N GLY A 204 -7.65 32.90 -8.35
CA GLY A 204 -7.57 32.08 -7.13
C GLY A 204 -7.71 30.57 -7.36
N GLY A 205 -7.69 30.11 -8.62
CA GLY A 205 -7.73 28.69 -8.97
C GLY A 205 -6.43 27.98 -8.64
N ASP A 206 -6.53 26.91 -7.86
CA ASP A 206 -5.45 26.01 -7.50
C ASP A 206 -5.78 24.59 -7.97
N VAL A 207 -4.90 23.99 -8.78
CA VAL A 207 -5.11 22.67 -9.40
C VAL A 207 -5.01 21.55 -8.34
N GLU A 208 -4.18 21.76 -7.31
CA GLU A 208 -4.04 20.81 -6.20
C GLU A 208 -5.35 20.77 -5.40
N ALA A 209 -5.87 21.94 -5.03
CA ALA A 209 -7.16 22.05 -4.34
C ALA A 209 -8.35 21.51 -5.18
N LEU A 210 -8.32 21.65 -6.51
CA LEU A 210 -9.30 21.02 -7.40
C LEU A 210 -9.21 19.48 -7.32
N ALA A 211 -8.01 18.91 -7.43
CA ALA A 211 -7.80 17.46 -7.35
C ALA A 211 -8.19 16.89 -5.96
N GLU A 212 -7.85 17.58 -4.87
CA GLU A 212 -8.26 17.24 -3.51
C GLU A 212 -9.78 17.25 -3.34
N GLY A 213 -10.45 18.30 -3.82
CA GLY A 213 -11.90 18.44 -3.75
C GLY A 213 -12.64 17.33 -4.51
N LEU A 214 -12.23 17.06 -5.77
CA LEU A 214 -12.80 16.00 -6.59
C LEU A 214 -12.56 14.61 -5.98
N SER A 215 -11.36 14.36 -5.44
CA SER A 215 -11.02 13.07 -4.81
C SER A 215 -11.79 12.84 -3.51
N SER A 216 -11.93 13.88 -2.68
CA SER A 216 -12.71 13.83 -1.44
C SER A 216 -14.18 13.56 -1.72
N GLY A 217 -14.81 14.38 -2.58
CA GLY A 217 -16.23 14.22 -2.96
C GLY A 217 -16.51 12.86 -3.60
N LEU A 218 -15.61 12.36 -4.44
CA LEU A 218 -15.72 11.03 -5.03
C LEU A 218 -15.75 9.93 -3.95
N LEU A 219 -14.76 9.90 -3.04
CA LEU A 219 -14.66 8.91 -1.96
C LEU A 219 -15.85 8.98 -0.99
N GLU A 220 -16.31 10.18 -0.64
CA GLU A 220 -17.52 10.37 0.16
C GLU A 220 -18.78 9.84 -0.54
N SER A 221 -18.87 9.94 -1.86
CA SER A 221 -20.02 9.43 -2.63
C SER A 221 -20.10 7.90 -2.70
N LEU A 222 -18.97 7.18 -2.56
CA LEU A 222 -18.92 5.74 -2.83
C LEU A 222 -19.90 4.96 -1.94
N PRO A 223 -20.67 4.01 -2.51
CA PRO A 223 -21.67 3.24 -1.77
C PRO A 223 -20.99 2.31 -0.75
N ARG A 224 -21.51 2.21 0.47
CA ARG A 224 -20.86 1.46 1.55
C ARG A 224 -21.82 0.52 2.25
N ALA A 225 -21.30 -0.63 2.65
CA ALA A 225 -22.08 -1.68 3.28
C ALA A 225 -22.83 -1.17 4.54
N GLY A 226 -24.15 -1.13 4.43
CA GLY A 226 -25.06 -0.74 5.52
C GLY A 226 -25.59 0.69 5.49
N ASN A 227 -25.33 1.49 4.45
CA ASN A 227 -25.89 2.84 4.24
C ASN A 227 -26.63 2.96 2.91
#